data_AF-A0A7V6YV61-F1
#
_entry.id   AF-A0A7V6YV61-F1
#
_cell.length_a   1.000
_cell.length_b   1.000
_cell.length_c   1.000
_cell.angle_alpha   90.00
_cell.angle_beta   90.00
_cell.angle_gamma   90.00
#
_symmetry.space_group_name_H-M   'P 1'
#
loop_
_entity.id
_entity.type
_entity.pdbx_description
1 polymer ?
#
loop_
_entity_poly.entity_id
_entity_poly.type
_entity_poly.pdbx_seq_one_letter_code
_entity_poly.pdbx_strand_id
1 'polypeptide(L)'
;MNDKFTLVTTISGKTYKFRVEPTANMLIDLPNKIIIGVVSSISRIDCYLPDKNDIYHYAGDLGFQNDKGLYSINFHSRAIAGLSFNRSTVPIPRKSNSLCDVKIDLEIDKSSEWFKSLTKDF
;
A
#
# COMPACT_ATOMS: atom_id res chain seq x y z
N MET A 1 3.25 -20.00 -24.03
CA MET A 1 2.61 -20.27 -22.72
C MET A 1 1.33 -19.46 -22.69
N ASN A 2 0.17 -20.09 -22.47
CA ASN A 2 -1.06 -19.31 -22.24
C ASN A 2 -0.90 -18.60 -20.90
N ASP A 3 -0.79 -17.27 -20.93
CA ASP A 3 -0.77 -16.47 -19.73
C ASP A 3 -2.10 -16.65 -19.00
N LYS A 4 -2.08 -17.47 -17.93
CA LYS A 4 -3.23 -17.61 -17.04
C LYS A 4 -3.44 -16.28 -16.33
N PHE A 5 -4.62 -15.72 -16.49
CA PHE A 5 -5.11 -14.55 -15.75
C PHE A 5 -6.57 -14.79 -15.34
N THR A 6 -7.02 -14.06 -14.33
CA THR A 6 -8.42 -13.95 -13.92
C THR A 6 -8.95 -12.58 -14.30
N LEU A 7 -10.23 -12.51 -14.65
CA LEU A 7 -10.91 -11.24 -14.92
C LEU A 7 -11.63 -10.79 -13.66
N VAL A 8 -11.38 -9.56 -13.24
CA VAL A 8 -11.90 -9.02 -11.99
C VAL A 8 -12.45 -7.62 -12.23
N THR A 9 -13.64 -7.34 -11.67
CA THR A 9 -14.32 -6.05 -11.83
C THR A 9 -14.13 -5.18 -10.59
N THR A 10 -13.74 -3.93 -10.80
CA THR A 10 -13.60 -2.93 -9.73
C THR A 10 -14.93 -2.26 -9.40
N ILE A 11 -14.96 -1.45 -8.34
CA ILE A 11 -16.17 -0.71 -7.95
C ILE A 11 -16.65 0.29 -9.00
N SER A 12 -15.80 0.70 -9.95
CA SER A 12 -16.22 1.56 -11.06
C SER A 12 -16.93 0.80 -12.20
N GLY A 13 -17.02 -0.53 -12.09
CA GLY A 13 -17.60 -1.40 -13.11
C GLY A 13 -16.64 -1.81 -14.23
N LYS A 14 -15.37 -1.37 -14.19
CA LYS A 14 -14.35 -1.76 -15.17
C LYS A 14 -13.75 -3.13 -14.83
N THR A 15 -13.46 -3.93 -15.86
CA THR A 15 -12.86 -5.26 -15.71
C THR A 15 -11.38 -5.25 -16.10
N TYR A 16 -10.55 -5.87 -15.27
CA TYR A 16 -9.10 -5.95 -15.44
C TYR A 16 -8.59 -7.38 -15.38
N LYS A 17 -7.43 -7.64 -15.98
CA LYS A 17 -6.74 -8.92 -15.91
C LYS A 17 -5.85 -8.96 -14.68
N PHE A 18 -5.96 -9.99 -13.86
CA PHE A 18 -5.11 -10.22 -12.71
C PHE A 18 -4.31 -11.51 -12.88
N ARG A 19 -3.03 -11.51 -12.49
CA ARG A 19 -2.20 -12.73 -12.53
C ARG A 19 -2.70 -13.78 -11.53
N VAL A 20 -3.17 -13.32 -10.38
CA VAL A 20 -3.76 -14.11 -9.30
C VAL A 20 -5.00 -13.37 -8.82
N GLU A 21 -6.09 -14.10 -8.58
CA GLU A 21 -7.32 -13.51 -8.07
C GLU A 21 -7.06 -12.77 -6.74
N PRO A 22 -7.43 -11.48 -6.64
CA PRO A 22 -7.20 -10.69 -5.44
C PRO A 22 -8.09 -11.16 -4.30
N THR A 23 -7.56 -11.15 -3.08
CA THR A 23 -8.29 -11.51 -1.86
C THR A 23 -9.08 -10.35 -1.25
N ALA A 24 -9.05 -9.18 -1.88
CA ALA A 24 -9.67 -7.97 -1.37
C ALA A 24 -11.19 -7.99 -1.53
N ASN A 25 -11.89 -7.45 -0.53
CA ASN A 25 -13.35 -7.34 -0.53
C ASN A 25 -13.85 -6.24 -1.48
N MET A 26 -12.98 -5.26 -1.78
CA MET A 26 -13.28 -4.12 -2.62
C MET A 26 -12.05 -3.74 -3.42
N LEU A 27 -12.21 -3.47 -4.72
CA LEU A 27 -11.13 -3.02 -5.60
C LEU A 27 -11.48 -1.65 -6.19
N ILE A 28 -10.56 -0.70 -6.05
CA ILE A 28 -10.69 0.70 -6.47
C ILE A 28 -9.65 0.97 -7.55
N ASP A 29 -10.07 1.30 -8.77
CA ASP A 29 -9.16 1.75 -9.83
C ASP A 29 -8.87 3.24 -9.72
N LEU A 30 -7.58 3.57 -9.68
CA LEU A 30 -7.09 4.94 -9.64
C LEU A 30 -6.62 5.39 -11.05
N PRO A 31 -6.58 6.71 -11.32
CA PRO A 31 -6.24 7.25 -12.65
C PRO A 31 -4.87 6.81 -13.23
N ASN A 32 -3.91 6.40 -12.39
CA ASN A 32 -2.54 6.07 -12.81
C ASN A 32 -2.30 4.57 -13.02
N LYS A 33 -3.32 3.83 -13.45
CA LYS A 33 -3.28 2.35 -13.57
C LYS A 33 -2.87 1.65 -12.27
N ILE A 34 -3.21 2.22 -11.13
CA ILE A 34 -3.04 1.59 -9.82
C ILE A 34 -4.40 1.06 -9.40
N ILE A 35 -4.46 -0.19 -8.95
CA ILE A 35 -5.66 -0.71 -8.28
C ILE A 35 -5.33 -0.89 -6.81
N ILE A 36 -6.22 -0.40 -5.95
CA ILE A 36 -6.16 -0.60 -4.51
C ILE A 36 -7.21 -1.62 -4.09
N GLY A 37 -6.81 -2.62 -3.32
CA GLY A 37 -7.71 -3.56 -2.68
C GLY A 37 -7.91 -3.23 -1.21
N VAL A 38 -9.15 -3.19 -0.73
CA VAL A 38 -9.45 -3.10 0.72
C VAL A 38 -9.79 -4.49 1.23
N VAL A 39 -9.00 -4.97 2.20
CA VAL A 39 -9.22 -6.25 2.90
C VAL A 39 -9.69 -5.93 4.31
N SER A 40 -11.01 -5.83 4.48
CA SER A 40 -11.60 -5.33 5.73
C SER A 40 -11.44 -6.30 6.90
N SER A 41 -11.36 -7.61 6.62
CA SER A 41 -11.21 -8.65 7.65
C SER A 41 -9.91 -8.56 8.44
N ILE A 42 -8.86 -7.94 7.88
CA ILE A 42 -7.53 -7.86 8.48
C ILE A 42 -6.96 -6.44 8.47
N SER A 43 -7.82 -5.42 8.28
CA SER A 43 -7.41 -4.00 8.22
C SER A 43 -6.19 -3.78 7.32
N ARG A 44 -6.28 -4.19 6.05
CA ARG A 44 -5.17 -4.14 5.09
C ARG A 44 -5.60 -3.51 3.78
N ILE A 45 -4.71 -2.74 3.18
CA ILE A 45 -4.87 -2.13 1.86
C ILE A 45 -3.84 -2.75 0.92
N ASP A 46 -4.29 -3.56 -0.03
CA ASP A 46 -3.45 -4.17 -1.07
C ASP A 46 -3.23 -3.18 -2.22
N CYS A 47 -2.04 -3.20 -2.83
CA CYS A 47 -1.69 -2.42 -4.00
C CYS A 47 -1.38 -3.35 -5.16
N TYR A 48 -1.98 -3.08 -6.32
CA TYR A 48 -1.77 -3.84 -7.55
C TYR A 48 -1.31 -2.93 -8.68
N LEU A 49 -0.30 -3.41 -9.42
CA LEU A 49 0.30 -2.71 -10.55
C LEU A 49 0.28 -3.58 -11.80
N PRO A 50 0.01 -3.03 -12.99
CA PRO A 50 0.03 -3.77 -14.24
C PRO A 50 1.46 -4.03 -14.71
N ASP A 51 1.66 -5.17 -15.36
CA ASP A 51 2.84 -5.41 -16.19
C ASP A 51 2.68 -4.80 -17.61
N LYS A 52 3.68 -5.08 -18.47
CA LYS A 52 3.70 -4.63 -19.86
C LYS A 52 2.53 -5.13 -20.73
N ASN A 53 1.78 -6.13 -20.27
CA ASN A 53 0.63 -6.72 -20.95
C ASN A 53 -0.71 -6.33 -20.30
N ASP A 54 -0.70 -5.30 -19.43
CA ASP A 54 -1.85 -4.86 -18.61
C ASP A 54 -2.44 -5.98 -17.73
N ILE A 55 -1.59 -6.91 -17.26
CA ILE A 55 -1.96 -7.91 -16.24
C ILE A 55 -1.51 -7.37 -14.87
N TYR A 56 -2.45 -7.23 -13.95
CA TYR A 56 -2.20 -6.71 -12.61
C TYR A 56 -1.58 -7.77 -11.69
N HIS A 57 -0.55 -7.35 -10.98
CA HIS A 57 0.20 -8.12 -9.98
C HIS A 57 0.13 -7.42 -8.64
N TYR A 58 0.08 -8.21 -7.56
CA TYR A 58 0.24 -7.68 -6.21
C TYR A 58 1.64 -7.07 -6.05
N ALA A 59 1.69 -5.79 -5.72
CA ALA A 59 2.91 -5.01 -5.54
C ALA A 59 3.30 -4.87 -4.07
N GLY A 60 2.34 -4.96 -3.16
CA GLY A 60 2.53 -4.79 -1.72
C GLY A 60 1.22 -4.46 -1.02
N ASP A 61 1.29 -4.23 0.28
CA ASP A 61 0.16 -3.81 1.10
C ASP A 61 0.56 -2.87 2.24
N LEU A 62 -0.46 -2.21 2.78
CA LEU A 62 -0.42 -1.45 4.01
C LEU A 62 -1.35 -2.13 5.03
N GLY A 63 -0.78 -2.76 6.03
CA GLY A 63 -1.49 -3.32 7.18
C GLY A 63 -1.58 -2.31 8.32
N PHE A 64 -2.74 -2.26 8.98
CA PHE A 64 -2.99 -1.41 10.14
C PHE A 64 -3.20 -2.29 11.37
N GLN A 65 -2.51 -1.99 12.46
CA GLN A 65 -2.60 -2.75 13.69
C GLN A 65 -2.80 -1.82 14.89
N ASN A 66 -3.56 -2.29 15.87
CA ASN A 66 -3.65 -1.73 17.20
C ASN A 66 -3.36 -2.85 18.20
N ASP A 67 -2.28 -2.72 18.96
CA ASP A 67 -1.97 -3.59 20.09
C ASP A 67 -1.87 -2.74 21.36
N LYS A 68 -2.83 -2.91 22.28
CA LYS A 68 -2.86 -2.24 23.59
C LYS A 68 -2.68 -0.72 23.51
N GLY A 69 -3.30 -0.08 22.50
CA GLY A 69 -3.24 1.37 22.32
C GLY A 69 -2.03 1.87 21.52
N LEU A 70 -1.09 0.98 21.15
CA LEU A 70 -0.05 1.29 20.19
C LEU A 70 -0.57 1.02 18.76
N TYR A 71 -0.61 2.06 17.95
CA TYR A 71 -1.02 1.95 16.55
C TYR A 71 0.23 1.77 15.68
N SER A 72 0.17 0.89 14.69
CA SER A 72 1.26 0.76 13.72
C SER A 72 0.74 0.57 12.30
N ILE A 73 1.52 1.04 11.35
CA ILE A 73 1.34 0.82 9.92
C ILE A 73 2.50 -0.05 9.45
N ASN A 74 2.19 -1.20 8.87
CA ASN A 74 3.15 -2.10 8.27
C ASN A 74 3.01 -2.01 6.77
N PHE A 75 4.09 -1.67 6.08
CA PHE A 75 4.17 -1.73 4.63
C PHE A 75 4.95 -2.97 4.24
N HIS A 76 4.28 -3.90 3.55
CA HIS A 76 4.92 -5.06 2.95
C HIS A 76 4.96 -4.87 1.44
N SER A 77 6.12 -5.02 0.80
CA SER A 77 6.20 -5.01 -0.67
C SER A 77 7.33 -5.89 -1.16
N ARG A 78 7.07 -6.57 -2.27
CA ARG A 78 8.04 -7.50 -2.88
C ARG A 78 9.18 -6.79 -3.63
N ALA A 79 9.12 -5.47 -3.78
CA ALA A 79 10.11 -4.70 -4.55
C ALA A 79 10.16 -3.21 -4.15
N ILE A 80 10.48 -2.90 -2.89
CA ILE A 80 10.65 -1.51 -2.44
C ILE A 80 11.92 -0.92 -3.09
N ALA A 81 11.73 -0.01 -4.05
CA ALA A 81 12.84 0.65 -4.74
C ALA A 81 13.36 1.91 -4.02
N GLY A 82 12.56 2.50 -3.14
CA GLY A 82 12.91 3.70 -2.38
C GLY A 82 11.80 4.09 -1.41
N LEU A 83 12.15 4.85 -0.37
CA LEU A 83 11.20 5.47 0.56
C LEU A 83 11.34 6.99 0.45
N SER A 84 10.21 7.67 0.29
CA SER A 84 10.20 9.12 0.26
C SER A 84 9.57 9.67 1.53
N PHE A 85 10.32 10.49 2.26
CA PHE A 85 9.83 11.30 3.37
C PHE A 85 9.74 12.75 2.92
N ASN A 86 8.92 13.58 3.59
CA ASN A 86 8.49 14.94 3.19
C ASN A 86 9.46 15.79 2.34
N ARG A 87 10.78 15.75 2.58
CA ARG A 87 11.78 16.50 1.81
C ARG A 87 13.03 15.69 1.41
N SER A 88 13.01 14.38 1.63
CA SER A 88 14.17 13.52 1.37
C SER A 88 13.73 12.14 0.94
N THR A 89 14.18 11.72 -0.24
CA THR A 89 14.14 10.32 -0.63
C THR A 89 15.34 9.63 0.01
N VAL A 90 15.09 8.58 0.78
CA VAL A 90 16.16 7.67 1.24
C VAL A 90 16.26 6.58 0.17
N PRO A 91 17.30 6.61 -0.69
CA PRO A 91 17.44 5.59 -1.72
C PRO A 91 17.79 4.26 -1.06
N ILE A 92 17.04 3.21 -1.39
CA ILE A 92 17.41 1.85 -1.02
C ILE A 92 18.36 1.35 -2.10
N PRO A 93 19.55 0.82 -1.75
CA PRO A 93 20.50 0.31 -2.73
C PRO A 93 19.81 -0.66 -3.70
N ARG A 94 19.91 -0.37 -5.01
CA ARG A 94 19.40 -1.26 -6.06
C ARG A 94 19.95 -2.67 -5.82
N LYS A 95 19.06 -3.67 -5.71
CA LYS A 95 19.32 -5.10 -5.39
C LYS A 95 19.26 -5.50 -3.91
N SER A 96 18.87 -4.63 -2.99
CA SER A 96 18.41 -5.12 -1.69
C SER A 96 17.05 -5.81 -1.87
N ASN A 97 17.06 -7.11 -2.16
CA ASN A 97 15.89 -7.96 -1.96
C ASN A 97 15.57 -8.14 -0.44
N SER A 98 16.28 -7.39 0.41
CA SER A 98 16.27 -7.51 1.87
C SER A 98 15.22 -6.60 2.51
N LEU A 99 14.93 -5.44 1.90
CA LEU A 99 13.91 -4.53 2.43
C LEU A 99 12.55 -4.84 1.79
N CYS A 100 11.85 -5.79 2.40
CA CYS A 100 10.49 -6.17 2.03
C CYS A 100 9.44 -5.55 2.96
N ASP A 101 9.86 -5.11 4.16
CA ASP A 101 8.97 -4.71 5.24
C ASP A 101 9.44 -3.39 5.85
N VAL A 102 8.50 -2.45 6.02
CA VAL A 102 8.71 -1.19 6.74
C VAL A 102 7.59 -1.05 7.77
N LYS A 103 7.96 -0.97 9.04
CA LYS A 103 7.01 -0.72 10.13
C LYS A 103 7.15 0.72 10.63
N ILE A 104 6.01 1.39 10.79
CA ILE A 104 5.90 2.74 11.33
C ILE A 104 5.00 2.67 12.56
N ASP A 105 5.56 2.89 13.74
CA ASP A 105 4.79 3.04 14.98
C ASP A 105 4.24 4.47 15.11
N LEU A 106 2.98 4.59 15.53
CA LEU A 106 2.27 5.85 15.67
C LEU A 106 1.98 6.12 17.14
N GLU A 107 2.42 7.28 17.62
CA GLU A 107 2.14 7.79 18.95
C GLU A 107 1.14 8.94 18.85
N ILE A 108 -0.09 8.72 19.31
CA ILE A 108 -1.18 9.71 19.22
C ILE A 108 -0.82 11.01 19.97
N ASP A 109 -0.13 10.91 21.10
CA ASP A 109 0.24 12.08 21.90
C ASP A 109 1.12 13.06 21.11
N LYS A 110 2.03 12.55 20.27
CA LYS A 110 2.87 13.37 19.38
C LYS A 110 2.06 14.13 18.33
N SER A 111 0.93 13.58 17.87
CA SER A 111 0.02 14.28 16.95
C SER A 111 -0.61 15.50 17.63
N SER A 112 -1.03 15.34 18.89
CA SER A 112 -1.60 16.43 19.69
C SER A 112 -0.57 17.53 19.99
N GLU A 113 0.67 17.14 20.30
CA GLU A 113 1.78 18.09 20.49
C GLU A 113 2.11 18.88 19.23
N TRP A 114 2.16 18.21 18.07
CA TRP A 114 2.38 18.85 16.77
C TRP A 114 1.27 19.84 16.43
N PHE A 115 0.01 19.50 16.67
CA PHE A 115 -1.09 20.44 16.42
C PHE A 115 -0.99 21.69 17.31
N LYS A 116 -0.63 21.52 18.58
CA LYS A 116 -0.42 22.65 19.51
C LYS A 116 0.74 23.54 19.10
N SER A 117 1.80 23.01 18.49
CA SER A 117 2.92 23.83 18.04
C SER A 117 2.53 24.74 16.88
N LEU A 118 1.65 24.28 15.98
CA LEU A 118 1.14 25.09 14.87
C LEU A 118 0.25 26.26 15.33
N THR A 119 -0.45 26.10 16.46
CA THR A 119 -1.36 27.13 16.99
C THR A 119 -0.68 28.17 17.86
N LYS A 120 0.61 28.00 18.21
CA LYS A 120 1.37 28.97 19.04
C LYS A 120 1.94 30.14 18.24
N ASP A 121 1.85 30.09 16.92
CA ASP A 121 2.35 31.14 16.00
C ASP A 121 1.24 32.10 15.52
N PHE A 122 0.08 32.12 16.20
CA PHE A 122 -1.00 33.11 16.04
C PHE A 122 -1.32 33.77 17.37
#